data_AF-A0A252E981-F1
#
_entry.id   AF-A0A252E981-F1
#
_cell.length_a   1.000
_cell.length_b   1.000
_cell.length_c   1.000
_cell.angle_alpha   90.00
_cell.angle_beta   90.00
_cell.angle_gamma   90.00
#
_symmetry.space_group_name_H-M   'P 1'
#
loop_
_entity.id
_entity.type
_entity.pdbx_description
1 polymer ?
#
loop_
_entity_poly.entity_id
_entity_poly.type
_entity_poly.pdbx_seq_one_letter_code
_entity_poly.pdbx_strand_id
1 'polypeptide(L)'
;SLGDKQQALKFYNSALPLSKEVGDKAGEASNFYNLAYLERSRGNLQAARTNVEAAIKIIEELRTKIDSKELRTSYFATQQDVYKFYIDLLMELHKKEPSQGYAALALHYSERSRARSLIELLNEANAKILKGANPQLLAQERDLRQQIDAKATLRRNLETSANNKDPKTQESIQQLTTEINNLLGQYQEIQAKIRASNPEYAKLTNPDPDKDILKLPQIQQQLDKDTLLLQYSLGEERSYLWAVTPTSMQVYTLPGREEIEKVATKFHQSLLQRSASDLSIANANQLSQLILAPVADKLSAKRLVIVADGQLQTISFAALADLSANKYQPLMVNHEIVNLPSASTIAFQRQQLAKRQPAPKALAILADPVYSANDERVTGKPEKSSLRSELEFERSALERSARSLKRDGWGRLENTAIEAKEILKLIPAANTLEAVNFDANYNWATNSALNQFRILHFATHGFVNQDQPELSGIVLS
;
A
#
# COMPACT_ATOMS: atom_id res chain seq x y z
N SER A 1 -14.20 -6.20 33.78
CA SER A 1 -13.58 -5.75 35.04
C SER A 1 -13.18 -4.28 34.88
N LEU A 2 -14.04 -3.35 35.30
CA LEU A 2 -13.83 -1.90 35.27
C LEU A 2 -13.52 -1.47 36.72
N GLY A 3 -12.26 -1.57 37.12
CA GLY A 3 -11.92 -1.57 38.56
C GLY A 3 -11.67 -0.21 39.18
N ASP A 4 -10.67 0.53 38.70
CA ASP A 4 -10.36 1.83 39.30
C ASP A 4 -9.66 2.76 38.30
N LYS A 5 -10.46 3.43 37.46
CA LYS A 5 -9.98 4.42 36.49
C LYS A 5 -9.23 5.58 37.16
N GLN A 6 -9.57 5.89 38.41
CA GLN A 6 -8.94 6.96 39.18
C GLN A 6 -7.56 6.53 39.67
N GLN A 7 -7.41 5.27 40.08
CA GLN A 7 -6.11 4.69 40.40
C GLN A 7 -5.22 4.54 39.16
N ALA A 8 -5.78 4.14 38.01
CA ALA A 8 -5.04 4.12 36.75
C ALA A 8 -4.52 5.51 36.37
N LEU A 9 -5.35 6.55 36.51
CA LEU A 9 -4.96 7.93 36.28
C LEU A 9 -3.80 8.38 37.19
N LYS A 10 -3.86 8.02 38.49
CA LYS A 10 -2.75 8.28 39.42
C LYS A 10 -1.46 7.61 38.97
N PHE A 11 -1.51 6.33 38.60
CA PHE A 11 -0.33 5.61 38.14
C PHE A 11 0.27 6.21 36.86
N TYR A 12 -0.54 6.57 35.87
CA TYR A 12 -0.02 7.20 34.64
C TYR A 12 0.52 8.61 34.88
N ASN A 13 -0.11 9.40 35.74
CA ASN A 13 0.42 10.71 36.13
C ASN A 13 1.74 10.62 36.90
N SER A 14 1.95 9.55 37.68
CA SER A 14 3.24 9.27 38.34
C SER A 14 4.28 8.68 37.38
N ALA A 15 3.87 7.87 36.41
CA ALA A 15 4.77 7.24 35.43
C ALA A 15 5.28 8.22 34.36
N LEU A 16 4.47 9.20 33.97
CA LEU A 16 4.84 10.19 32.96
C LEU A 16 6.13 10.98 33.28
N PRO A 17 6.30 11.60 34.47
CA PRO A 17 7.55 12.28 34.82
C PRO A 17 8.74 11.32 34.87
N LEU A 18 8.55 10.08 35.34
CA LEU A 18 9.62 9.07 35.36
C LEU A 18 10.06 8.71 33.94
N SER A 19 9.12 8.47 33.01
CA SER A 19 9.44 8.20 31.60
C SER A 19 10.21 9.35 30.93
N LYS A 20 9.90 10.60 31.30
CA LYS A 20 10.64 11.79 30.84
C LYS A 20 12.05 11.85 31.42
N GLU A 21 12.19 11.58 32.72
CA GLU A 21 13.48 11.65 33.43
C GLU A 21 14.47 10.60 32.91
N VAL A 22 14.00 9.39 32.62
CA VAL A 22 14.84 8.31 32.07
C VAL A 22 14.97 8.35 30.55
N GLY A 23 14.30 9.29 29.87
CA GLY A 23 14.37 9.46 28.42
C GLY A 23 13.59 8.42 27.60
N ASP A 24 12.69 7.65 28.21
CA ASP A 24 11.84 6.66 27.53
C ASP A 24 10.68 7.35 26.79
N LYS A 25 10.93 7.73 25.53
CA LYS A 25 9.94 8.35 24.66
C LYS A 25 8.80 7.43 24.26
N ALA A 26 9.03 6.12 24.13
CA ALA A 26 7.96 5.18 23.79
C ALA A 26 6.99 5.00 24.97
N GLY A 27 7.54 4.91 26.19
CA GLY A 27 6.76 4.95 27.43
C GLY A 27 6.02 6.27 27.62
N GLU A 28 6.65 7.41 27.32
CA GLU A 28 6.01 8.73 27.38
C GLU A 28 4.77 8.80 26.45
N ALA A 29 4.90 8.37 25.19
CA ALA A 29 3.78 8.33 24.24
C ALA A 29 2.66 7.40 24.72
N SER A 30 3.01 6.22 25.24
CA SER A 30 2.06 5.24 25.77
C SER A 30 1.30 5.79 26.99
N ASN A 31 2.00 6.49 27.90
CA ASN A 31 1.38 7.13 29.06
C ASN A 31 0.38 8.21 28.62
N PHE A 32 0.76 9.08 27.68
CA PHE A 32 -0.14 10.08 27.13
C PHE A 32 -1.37 9.46 26.44
N TYR A 33 -1.20 8.41 25.65
CA TYR A 33 -2.32 7.73 25.02
C TYR A 33 -3.30 7.12 26.04
N ASN A 34 -2.77 6.45 27.08
CA ASN A 34 -3.60 5.89 28.15
C ASN A 34 -4.31 6.97 28.96
N LEU A 35 -3.66 8.10 29.24
CA LEU A 35 -4.29 9.26 29.86
C LEU A 35 -5.41 9.81 28.97
N ALA A 36 -5.21 9.87 27.65
CA ALA A 36 -6.24 10.30 26.72
C ALA A 36 -7.49 9.40 26.78
N TYR A 37 -7.28 8.09 26.79
CA TYR A 37 -8.35 7.10 26.93
C TYR A 37 -9.12 7.28 28.25
N LEU A 38 -8.41 7.42 29.36
CA LEU A 38 -9.02 7.60 30.69
C LEU A 38 -9.81 8.91 30.77
N GLU A 39 -9.25 10.02 30.31
CA GLU A 39 -9.92 11.32 30.30
C GLU A 39 -11.17 11.31 29.41
N ARG A 40 -11.10 10.68 28.23
CA ARG A 40 -12.28 10.49 27.37
C ARG A 40 -13.37 9.72 28.09
N SER A 41 -13.01 8.63 28.77
CA SER A 41 -13.95 7.79 29.52
C SER A 41 -14.58 8.48 30.74
N ARG A 42 -14.02 9.62 31.18
CA ARG A 42 -14.54 10.52 32.23
C ARG A 42 -15.34 11.69 31.66
N GLY A 43 -15.45 11.81 30.33
CA GLY A 43 -16.14 12.91 29.64
C GLY A 43 -15.27 14.16 29.41
N ASN A 44 -14.00 14.14 29.81
CA ASN A 44 -13.07 15.27 29.69
C ASN A 44 -12.43 15.30 28.29
N LEU A 45 -13.26 15.52 27.26
CA LEU A 45 -12.86 15.35 25.86
C LEU A 45 -11.70 16.26 25.42
N GLN A 46 -11.65 17.50 25.93
CA GLN A 46 -10.56 18.42 25.59
C GLN A 46 -9.23 18.00 26.23
N ALA A 47 -9.25 17.48 27.47
CA ALA A 47 -8.06 16.90 28.09
C ALA A 47 -7.60 15.64 27.36
N ALA A 48 -8.54 14.79 26.95
CA ALA A 48 -8.25 13.62 26.12
C ALA A 48 -7.56 14.03 24.80
N ARG A 49 -8.06 15.08 24.16
CA ARG A 49 -7.48 15.64 22.93
C ARG A 49 -6.05 16.10 23.14
N THR A 50 -5.79 16.91 24.16
CA THR A 50 -4.43 17.39 24.47
C THR A 50 -3.46 16.23 24.70
N ASN A 51 -3.90 15.19 25.43
CA ASN A 51 -3.06 14.02 25.72
C ASN A 51 -2.76 13.21 24.45
N VAL A 52 -3.74 12.94 23.58
CA VAL A 52 -3.48 12.17 22.35
C VAL A 52 -2.65 12.97 21.33
N GLU A 53 -2.82 14.29 21.26
CA GLU A 53 -1.96 15.15 20.44
C GLU A 53 -0.50 15.07 20.91
N ALA A 54 -0.25 15.05 22.23
CA ALA A 54 1.08 14.86 22.78
C ALA A 54 1.66 13.47 22.47
N ALA A 55 0.85 12.40 22.57
CA ALA A 55 1.26 11.05 22.18
C ALA A 55 1.66 10.98 20.70
N ILE A 56 0.82 11.51 19.81
CA ILE A 56 1.07 11.53 18.37
C ILE A 56 2.36 12.29 18.06
N LYS A 57 2.59 13.44 18.69
CA LYS A 57 3.83 14.21 18.49
C LYS A 57 5.07 13.36 18.77
N ILE A 58 5.09 12.62 19.88
CA ILE A 58 6.23 11.77 20.23
C ILE A 58 6.35 10.57 19.28
N ILE A 59 5.23 9.96 18.89
CA ILE A 59 5.21 8.88 17.89
C ILE A 59 5.84 9.35 16.57
N GLU A 60 5.52 10.56 16.12
CA GLU A 60 6.11 11.14 14.92
C GLU A 60 7.61 11.43 15.09
N GLU A 61 8.03 11.97 16.23
CA GLU A 61 9.45 12.16 16.54
C GLU A 61 10.23 10.84 16.55
N LEU A 62 9.68 9.78 17.15
CA LEU A 62 10.28 8.45 17.16
C LEU A 62 10.37 7.86 15.75
N ARG A 63 9.31 8.00 14.94
CA ARG A 63 9.26 7.54 13.56
C ARG A 63 10.39 8.11 12.70
N THR A 64 10.68 9.40 12.84
CA THR A 64 11.76 10.06 12.07
C THR A 64 13.16 9.52 12.38
N LYS A 65 13.34 8.81 13.50
CA LYS A 65 14.60 8.17 13.90
C LYS A 65 14.72 6.73 13.39
N ILE A 66 13.71 6.21 12.70
CA ILE A 66 13.72 4.87 12.12
C ILE A 66 14.17 4.96 10.66
N ASP A 67 15.40 4.53 10.40
CA ASP A 67 16.01 4.59 9.06
C ASP A 67 15.47 3.48 8.12
N SER A 68 15.16 2.30 8.66
CA SER A 68 14.56 1.21 7.86
C SER A 68 13.10 1.53 7.54
N LYS A 69 12.76 1.47 6.25
CA LYS A 69 11.39 1.66 5.74
C LYS A 69 10.45 0.59 6.25
N GLU A 70 10.92 -0.64 6.35
CA GLU A 70 10.20 -1.82 6.80
C GLU A 70 9.90 -1.69 8.29
N LEU A 71 10.93 -1.40 9.11
CA LEU A 71 10.74 -1.14 10.53
C LEU A 71 9.83 0.07 10.78
N ARG A 72 9.92 1.11 9.96
CA ARG A 72 9.04 2.28 10.05
C ARG A 72 7.59 1.92 9.71
N THR A 73 7.38 1.06 8.71
CA THR A 73 6.06 0.55 8.33
C THR A 73 5.48 -0.32 9.43
N SER A 74 6.26 -1.27 9.96
CA SER A 74 5.87 -2.13 11.09
C SER A 74 5.60 -1.32 12.35
N TYR A 75 6.47 -0.37 12.68
CA TYR A 75 6.25 0.58 13.78
C TYR A 75 4.93 1.32 13.57
N PHE A 76 4.70 1.89 12.39
CA PHE A 76 3.48 2.63 12.10
C PHE A 76 2.22 1.75 12.22
N ALA A 77 2.29 0.48 11.82
CA ALA A 77 1.20 -0.48 12.02
C ALA A 77 0.82 -0.62 13.50
N THR A 78 1.79 -0.61 14.43
CA THR A 78 1.53 -0.64 15.88
C THR A 78 0.90 0.65 16.44
N GLN A 79 0.95 1.76 15.70
CA GLN A 79 0.48 3.07 16.15
C GLN A 79 -0.87 3.47 15.55
N GLN A 80 -1.45 2.65 14.66
CA GLN A 80 -2.72 2.96 13.98
C GLN A 80 -3.87 3.23 14.97
N ASP A 81 -3.90 2.52 16.09
CA ASP A 81 -4.96 2.66 17.09
C ASP A 81 -4.98 4.04 17.74
N VAL A 82 -3.82 4.68 17.91
CA VAL A 82 -3.72 6.05 18.44
C VAL A 82 -4.40 7.04 17.48
N TYR A 83 -4.19 6.86 16.17
CA TYR A 83 -4.83 7.67 15.13
C TYR A 83 -6.34 7.42 15.05
N LYS A 84 -6.76 6.14 15.05
CA LYS A 84 -8.18 5.77 15.04
C LYS A 84 -8.92 6.31 16.27
N PHE A 85 -8.32 6.18 17.45
CA PHE A 85 -8.83 6.78 18.68
C PHE A 85 -8.99 8.29 18.54
N TYR A 86 -7.98 8.97 17.99
CA TYR A 86 -8.06 10.42 17.86
C TYR A 86 -9.12 10.87 16.86
N ILE A 87 -9.24 10.20 15.71
CA ILE A 87 -10.30 10.45 14.73
C ILE A 87 -11.67 10.30 15.39
N ASP A 88 -11.91 9.23 16.14
CA ASP A 88 -13.18 8.99 16.82
C ASP A 88 -13.47 10.02 17.94
N LEU A 89 -12.44 10.42 18.70
CA LEU A 89 -12.55 11.50 19.69
C LEU A 89 -12.90 12.85 19.03
N LEU A 90 -12.28 13.18 17.90
CA LEU A 90 -12.59 14.38 17.13
C LEU A 90 -14.02 14.36 16.60
N MET A 91 -14.52 13.20 16.18
CA MET A 91 -15.91 13.06 15.74
C MET A 91 -16.90 13.18 16.91
N GLU A 92 -16.54 12.73 18.11
CA GLU A 92 -17.32 12.96 19.32
C GLU A 92 -17.37 14.46 19.70
N LEU A 93 -16.24 15.15 19.60
CA LEU A 93 -16.16 16.60 19.77
C LEU A 93 -16.98 17.34 18.70
N HIS A 94 -16.90 16.92 17.44
CA HIS A 94 -17.69 17.49 16.34
C HIS A 94 -19.19 17.40 16.59
N LYS A 95 -19.67 16.29 17.16
CA LYS A 95 -21.09 16.12 17.50
C LYS A 95 -21.56 17.13 18.55
N LYS A 96 -20.68 17.52 19.49
CA LYS A 96 -20.99 18.52 20.52
C LYS A 96 -20.83 19.96 20.01
N GLU A 97 -19.80 20.19 19.19
CA GLU A 97 -19.39 21.51 18.71
C GLU A 97 -19.13 21.49 17.19
N PRO A 98 -20.19 21.45 16.34
CA PRO A 98 -20.03 21.23 14.90
C PRO A 98 -19.23 22.32 14.17
N SER A 99 -19.26 23.55 14.68
CA SER A 99 -18.63 24.72 14.05
C SER A 99 -17.12 24.84 14.28
N GLN A 100 -16.52 24.03 15.17
CA GLN A 100 -15.11 24.13 15.54
C GLN A 100 -14.15 23.44 14.54
N GLY A 101 -14.67 22.90 13.43
CA GLY A 101 -13.86 22.28 12.38
C GLY A 101 -13.30 20.89 12.72
N TYR A 102 -13.78 20.25 13.79
CA TYR A 102 -13.32 18.93 14.22
C TYR A 102 -13.45 17.83 13.15
N ALA A 103 -14.50 17.86 12.33
CA ALA A 103 -14.66 16.89 11.23
C ALA A 103 -13.57 17.04 10.16
N ALA A 104 -13.14 18.27 9.86
CA ALA A 104 -12.05 18.52 8.91
C ALA A 104 -10.69 18.14 9.52
N LEU A 105 -10.52 18.33 10.83
CA LEU A 105 -9.34 17.88 11.56
C LEU A 105 -9.27 16.35 11.57
N ALA A 106 -10.38 15.66 11.79
CA ALA A 106 -10.47 14.21 11.76
C ALA A 106 -10.11 13.65 10.37
N LEU A 107 -10.59 14.28 9.29
CA LEU A 107 -10.19 13.96 7.91
C LEU A 107 -8.66 14.09 7.74
N HIS A 108 -8.07 15.19 8.22
CA HIS A 108 -6.63 15.40 8.13
C HIS A 108 -5.82 14.33 8.89
N TYR A 109 -6.26 13.91 10.09
CA TYR A 109 -5.60 12.83 10.82
C TYR A 109 -5.80 11.45 10.17
N SER A 110 -6.92 11.23 9.48
CA SER A 110 -7.12 10.04 8.63
C SER A 110 -6.17 10.03 7.44
N GLU A 111 -5.87 11.19 6.83
CA GLU A 111 -4.86 11.31 5.78
C GLU A 111 -3.44 11.09 6.32
N ARG A 112 -3.11 11.69 7.48
CA ARG A 112 -1.81 11.50 8.16
C ARG A 112 -1.53 10.04 8.47
N SER A 113 -2.56 9.26 8.78
CA SER A 113 -2.41 7.85 9.11
C SER A 113 -2.25 6.93 7.90
N ARG A 114 -2.35 7.41 6.65
CA ARG A 114 -2.30 6.54 5.46
C ARG A 114 -1.42 7.04 4.31
N ALA A 115 -1.32 8.35 4.11
CA ALA A 115 -0.67 8.91 2.93
C ALA A 115 0.87 8.81 2.94
N ARG A 116 1.48 8.75 4.13
CA ARG A 116 2.91 9.01 4.32
C ARG A 116 3.82 7.97 3.64
N SER A 117 3.61 6.68 3.88
CA SER A 117 4.50 5.63 3.33
C SER A 117 4.52 5.62 1.80
N LEU A 118 3.39 5.95 1.16
CA LEU A 118 3.34 6.05 -0.30
C LEU A 118 3.96 7.34 -0.82
N ILE A 119 3.70 8.49 -0.19
CA ILE A 119 4.36 9.76 -0.56
C ILE A 119 5.88 9.60 -0.45
N GLU A 120 6.38 8.95 0.60
CA GLU A 120 7.79 8.59 0.76
C GLU A 120 8.27 7.71 -0.39
N LEU A 121 7.56 6.64 -0.74
CA LEU A 121 7.91 5.76 -1.86
C LEU A 121 7.94 6.51 -3.21
N LEU A 122 7.00 7.43 -3.43
CA LEU A 122 6.93 8.20 -4.67
C LEU A 122 8.06 9.25 -4.75
N ASN A 123 8.38 9.89 -3.63
CA ASN A 123 9.54 10.77 -3.48
C ASN A 123 10.84 10.01 -3.75
N GLU A 124 10.97 8.82 -3.18
CA GLU A 124 12.09 7.90 -3.39
C GLU A 124 12.25 7.55 -4.88
N ALA A 125 11.22 7.00 -5.51
CA ALA A 125 11.28 6.56 -6.91
C ALA A 125 11.71 7.68 -7.87
N ASN A 126 11.31 8.92 -7.58
CA ASN A 126 11.64 10.07 -8.40
C ASN A 126 13.09 10.56 -8.26
N ALA A 127 13.73 10.33 -7.11
CA ALA A 127 14.97 11.01 -6.74
C ALA A 127 16.26 10.43 -7.36
N LYS A 128 16.19 9.40 -8.21
CA LYS A 128 17.39 8.70 -8.73
C LYS A 128 18.39 8.38 -7.60
N ILE A 129 17.89 7.87 -6.48
CA ILE A 129 18.54 7.76 -5.14
C ILE A 129 19.96 7.18 -5.19
N LEU A 130 20.26 6.32 -6.15
CA LEU A 130 21.58 5.69 -6.32
C LEU A 130 22.67 6.68 -6.80
N LYS A 131 22.30 7.84 -7.34
CA LYS A 131 23.27 8.88 -7.71
C LYS A 131 23.81 9.56 -6.45
N GLY A 132 25.05 9.24 -6.10
CA GLY A 132 25.76 9.82 -4.95
C GLY A 132 25.82 8.91 -3.71
N ALA A 133 25.28 7.70 -3.78
CA ALA A 133 25.41 6.71 -2.72
C ALA A 133 26.88 6.24 -2.56
N ASN A 134 27.27 5.93 -1.32
CA ASN A 134 28.61 5.46 -0.99
C ASN A 134 28.94 4.16 -1.77
N PRO A 135 30.00 4.14 -2.60
CA PRO A 135 30.36 2.97 -3.41
C PRO A 135 30.63 1.69 -2.61
N GLN A 136 31.19 1.81 -1.40
CA GLN A 136 31.45 0.68 -0.52
C GLN A 136 30.14 0.07 0.01
N LEU A 137 29.16 0.90 0.38
CA LEU A 137 27.85 0.41 0.80
C LEU A 137 27.11 -0.26 -0.37
N LEU A 138 27.21 0.29 -1.59
CA LEU A 138 26.67 -0.35 -2.80
C LEU A 138 27.34 -1.70 -3.09
N ALA A 139 28.65 -1.82 -2.84
CA ALA A 139 29.36 -3.09 -3.00
C ALA A 139 28.91 -4.12 -1.95
N GLN A 140 28.74 -3.71 -0.69
CA GLN A 140 28.20 -4.57 0.38
C GLN A 140 26.76 -5.00 0.10
N GLU A 141 25.92 -4.11 -0.43
CA GLU A 141 24.58 -4.45 -0.87
C GLU A 141 24.59 -5.55 -1.94
N ARG A 142 25.46 -5.41 -2.95
CA ARG A 142 25.61 -6.41 -4.02
C ARG A 142 26.10 -7.75 -3.48
N ASP A 143 27.06 -7.75 -2.56
CA ASP A 143 27.58 -8.96 -1.93
C ASP A 143 26.50 -9.70 -1.13
N LEU A 144 25.74 -8.98 -0.31
CA LEU A 144 24.62 -9.56 0.44
C LEU A 144 23.55 -10.16 -0.49
N ARG A 145 23.23 -9.47 -1.60
CA ARG A 145 22.33 -10.02 -2.63
C ARG A 145 22.86 -11.34 -3.19
N GLN A 146 24.14 -11.40 -3.58
CA GLN A 146 24.77 -12.62 -4.09
C GLN A 146 24.74 -13.78 -3.08
N GLN A 147 24.98 -13.50 -1.79
CA GLN A 147 24.91 -14.52 -0.75
C GLN A 147 23.49 -15.05 -0.53
N ILE A 148 22.49 -14.17 -0.52
CA ILE A 148 21.07 -14.54 -0.42
C ILE A 148 20.70 -15.48 -1.57
N ASP A 149 21.16 -15.18 -2.79
CA ASP A 149 20.83 -15.97 -3.98
C ASP A 149 21.47 -17.34 -4.02
N ALA A 150 22.75 -17.42 -3.65
CA ALA A 150 23.46 -18.68 -3.56
C ALA A 150 22.76 -19.63 -2.57
N LYS A 151 22.38 -19.13 -1.39
CA LYS A 151 21.69 -19.92 -0.36
C LYS A 151 20.26 -20.28 -0.76
N ALA A 152 19.52 -19.36 -1.38
CA ALA A 152 18.18 -19.63 -1.87
C ALA A 152 18.17 -20.70 -2.97
N THR A 153 19.17 -20.67 -3.86
CA THR A 153 19.36 -21.69 -4.91
C THR A 153 19.70 -23.05 -4.31
N LEU A 154 20.60 -23.10 -3.31
CA LEU A 154 20.90 -24.34 -2.61
C LEU A 154 19.67 -24.93 -1.92
N ARG A 155 18.88 -24.09 -1.23
CA ARG A 155 17.63 -24.50 -0.57
C ARG A 155 16.66 -25.11 -1.58
N ARG A 156 16.48 -24.46 -2.73
CA ARG A 156 15.66 -24.98 -3.84
C ARG A 156 16.09 -26.37 -4.28
N ASN A 157 17.38 -26.57 -4.54
CA ASN A 157 17.89 -27.86 -5.00
C ASN A 157 17.58 -28.99 -4.01
N LEU A 158 17.64 -28.70 -2.70
CA LEU A 158 17.29 -29.66 -1.65
C LEU A 158 15.79 -29.95 -1.61
N GLU A 159 14.93 -28.93 -1.74
CA GLU A 159 13.47 -29.08 -1.75
C GLU A 159 12.96 -29.86 -2.97
N THR A 160 13.64 -29.73 -4.12
CA THR A 160 13.32 -30.46 -5.35
C THR A 160 14.03 -31.80 -5.46
N SER A 161 14.89 -32.15 -4.50
CA SER A 161 15.60 -33.42 -4.52
C SER A 161 14.69 -34.60 -4.18
N ALA A 162 15.03 -35.80 -4.67
CA ALA A 162 14.32 -37.03 -4.31
C ALA A 162 14.31 -37.32 -2.79
N ASN A 163 15.26 -36.71 -2.05
CA ASN A 163 15.42 -36.86 -0.61
C ASN A 163 14.76 -35.72 0.17
N ASN A 164 13.88 -34.92 -0.43
CA ASN A 164 13.30 -33.76 0.25
C ASN A 164 12.55 -34.09 1.55
N LYS A 165 12.02 -35.32 1.72
CA LYS A 165 11.36 -35.77 2.95
C LYS A 165 12.32 -36.37 4.00
N ASP A 166 13.60 -36.51 3.68
CA ASP A 166 14.60 -37.00 4.62
C ASP A 166 14.80 -35.98 5.77
N PRO A 167 14.82 -36.41 7.05
CA PRO A 167 14.95 -35.50 8.20
C PRO A 167 16.17 -34.58 8.14
N LYS A 168 17.32 -35.05 7.65
CA LYS A 168 18.53 -34.21 7.55
C LYS A 168 18.42 -33.19 6.43
N THR A 169 17.74 -33.56 5.34
CA THR A 169 17.44 -32.64 4.23
C THR A 169 16.48 -31.54 4.69
N GLN A 170 15.44 -31.90 5.46
CA GLN A 170 14.52 -30.93 6.07
C GLN A 170 15.21 -29.99 7.07
N GLU A 171 16.11 -30.51 7.90
CA GLU A 171 16.91 -29.69 8.82
C GLU A 171 17.79 -28.69 8.06
N SER A 172 18.44 -29.13 6.97
CA SER A 172 19.25 -28.26 6.12
C SER A 172 18.42 -27.16 5.44
N ILE A 173 17.20 -27.49 4.99
CA ILE A 173 16.25 -26.51 4.42
C ILE A 173 15.87 -25.46 5.47
N GLN A 174 15.62 -25.87 6.71
CA GLN A 174 15.28 -24.97 7.80
C GLN A 174 16.46 -24.07 8.19
N GLN A 175 17.68 -24.62 8.24
CA GLN A 175 18.91 -23.85 8.50
C GLN A 175 19.12 -22.79 7.41
N LEU A 176 19.04 -23.17 6.13
CA LEU A 176 19.16 -22.23 5.00
C LEU A 176 18.08 -21.15 5.05
N THR A 177 16.87 -21.49 5.48
CA THR A 177 15.80 -20.50 5.66
C THR A 177 16.15 -19.48 6.73
N THR A 178 16.66 -19.91 7.88
CA THR A 178 17.12 -19.01 8.95
C THR A 178 18.28 -18.11 8.48
N GLU A 179 19.26 -18.68 7.76
CA GLU A 179 20.39 -17.92 7.23
C GLU A 179 19.96 -16.86 6.19
N ILE A 180 19.04 -17.22 5.29
CA ILE A 180 18.47 -16.28 4.32
C ILE A 180 17.76 -15.13 5.04
N ASN A 181 16.97 -15.44 6.08
CA ASN A 181 16.29 -14.41 6.87
C ASN A 181 17.27 -13.46 7.56
N ASN A 182 18.38 -13.99 8.10
CA ASN A 182 19.44 -13.16 8.69
C ASN A 182 20.11 -12.25 7.65
N LEU A 183 20.46 -12.79 6.48
CA LEU A 183 21.05 -12.01 5.39
C LEU A 183 20.08 -10.93 4.86
N LEU A 184 18.78 -11.23 4.80
CA LEU A 184 17.76 -10.24 4.46
C LEU A 184 17.71 -9.10 5.49
N GLY A 185 17.86 -9.40 6.78
CA GLY A 185 18.02 -8.39 7.83
C GLY A 185 19.25 -7.51 7.61
N GLN A 186 20.42 -8.10 7.33
CA GLN A 186 21.64 -7.35 7.03
C GLN A 186 21.50 -6.50 5.76
N TYR A 187 20.84 -7.04 4.73
CA TYR A 187 20.55 -6.33 3.50
C TYR A 187 19.68 -5.08 3.76
N GLN A 188 18.66 -5.21 4.61
CA GLN A 188 17.82 -4.09 5.05
C GLN A 188 18.63 -3.05 5.84
N GLU A 189 19.58 -3.46 6.69
CA GLU A 189 20.48 -2.53 7.39
C GLU A 189 21.41 -1.76 6.43
N ILE A 190 21.98 -2.44 5.44
CA ILE A 190 22.80 -1.77 4.42
C ILE A 190 21.96 -0.80 3.60
N GLN A 191 20.74 -1.17 3.21
CA GLN A 191 19.80 -0.26 2.57
C GLN A 191 19.55 0.99 3.42
N ALA A 192 19.31 0.83 4.72
CA ALA A 192 19.15 1.95 5.65
C ALA A 192 20.41 2.84 5.72
N LYS A 193 21.62 2.26 5.72
CA LYS A 193 22.87 3.03 5.70
C LYS A 193 23.09 3.79 4.39
N ILE A 194 22.81 3.17 3.23
CA ILE A 194 22.89 3.80 1.91
C ILE A 194 21.98 5.04 1.90
N ARG A 195 20.75 4.86 2.38
CA ARG A 195 19.74 5.90 2.52
C ARG A 195 20.19 7.04 3.43
N ALA A 196 20.67 6.73 4.64
CA ALA A 196 21.18 7.71 5.59
C ALA A 196 22.40 8.50 5.06
N SER A 197 23.21 7.90 4.19
CA SER A 197 24.38 8.54 3.60
C SER A 197 24.07 9.58 2.51
N ASN A 198 22.80 9.70 2.08
CA ASN A 198 22.37 10.65 1.04
C ASN A 198 21.55 11.81 1.66
N PRO A 199 22.10 13.04 1.75
CA PRO A 199 21.40 14.19 2.35
C PRO A 199 20.09 14.58 1.66
N GLU A 200 19.96 14.31 0.36
CA GLU A 200 18.71 14.58 -0.38
C GLU A 200 17.63 13.55 -0.04
N TYR A 201 18.00 12.34 0.37
CA TYR A 201 17.06 11.30 0.79
C TYR A 201 16.38 11.63 2.13
N ALA A 202 17.09 12.21 3.10
CA ALA A 202 16.52 12.58 4.40
C ALA A 202 15.36 13.60 4.29
N LYS A 203 15.41 14.49 3.27
CA LYS A 203 14.33 15.44 2.96
C LYS A 203 13.13 14.80 2.27
N LEU A 204 13.35 13.70 1.56
CA LEU A 204 12.34 13.03 0.73
C LEU A 204 11.50 12.01 1.51
N THR A 205 12.06 11.48 2.60
CA THR A 205 11.51 10.33 3.32
C THR A 205 10.84 10.65 4.65
N ASN A 206 10.73 11.93 4.99
CA ASN A 206 9.99 12.40 6.16
C ASN A 206 9.06 13.54 5.73
N PRO A 207 7.90 13.23 5.11
CA PRO A 207 6.94 14.25 4.73
C PRO A 207 6.52 15.01 5.98
N ASP A 208 6.67 16.33 5.95
CA ASP A 208 6.23 17.23 6.98
C ASP A 208 4.70 17.12 7.07
N PRO A 209 4.15 16.59 8.17
CA PRO A 209 2.76 16.22 8.21
C PRO A 209 1.81 17.44 8.20
N ASP A 210 2.34 18.65 8.39
CA ASP A 210 1.56 19.88 8.32
C ASP A 210 1.65 20.57 6.94
N LYS A 211 2.66 20.21 6.12
CA LYS A 211 2.87 20.77 4.78
C LYS A 211 2.54 19.80 3.66
N ASP A 212 2.97 18.55 3.78
CA ASP A 212 2.95 17.54 2.72
C ASP A 212 1.68 16.68 2.76
N ILE A 213 0.97 16.67 3.89
CA ILE A 213 -0.32 15.98 4.05
C ILE A 213 -1.43 17.00 3.96
N LEU A 214 -2.35 16.79 3.03
CA LEU A 214 -3.35 17.80 2.72
C LEU A 214 -4.37 17.98 3.85
N LYS A 215 -4.75 19.23 4.06
CA LYS A 215 -5.93 19.64 4.85
C LYS A 215 -7.11 19.84 3.90
N LEU A 216 -8.32 19.92 4.45
CA LEU A 216 -9.55 20.03 3.68
C LEU A 216 -9.49 21.07 2.54
N PRO A 217 -9.09 22.34 2.75
CA PRO A 217 -9.06 23.31 1.65
C PRO A 217 -8.15 22.90 0.50
N GLN A 218 -7.02 22.24 0.80
CA GLN A 218 -6.09 21.76 -0.21
C GLN A 218 -6.62 20.51 -0.93
N ILE A 219 -7.33 19.62 -0.21
CA ILE A 219 -8.05 18.50 -0.82
C ILE A 219 -9.09 19.03 -1.81
N GLN A 220 -9.89 20.02 -1.41
CA GLN A 220 -10.91 20.61 -2.27
C GLN A 220 -10.33 21.25 -3.53
N GLN A 221 -9.15 21.88 -3.45
CA GLN A 221 -8.43 22.40 -4.61
C GLN A 221 -7.98 21.30 -5.59
N GLN A 222 -7.90 20.04 -5.15
CA GLN A 222 -7.61 18.92 -6.04
C GLN A 222 -8.87 18.34 -6.73
N LEU A 223 -10.06 18.78 -6.39
CA LEU A 223 -11.28 18.23 -6.97
C LEU A 223 -11.82 19.18 -8.05
N ASP A 224 -12.26 18.62 -9.18
CA ASP A 224 -13.05 19.36 -10.15
C ASP A 224 -14.55 19.31 -9.78
N LYS A 225 -15.38 20.11 -10.45
CA LYS A 225 -16.82 20.23 -10.17
C LYS A 225 -17.62 18.93 -10.34
N ASP A 226 -17.08 17.95 -11.07
CA ASP A 226 -17.75 16.69 -11.40
C ASP A 226 -17.22 15.52 -10.55
N THR A 227 -16.39 15.83 -9.53
CA THR A 227 -15.72 14.85 -8.68
C THR A 227 -16.24 14.89 -7.25
N LEU A 228 -16.64 13.72 -6.74
CA LEU A 228 -16.93 13.46 -5.34
C LEU A 228 -15.84 12.55 -4.76
N LEU A 229 -15.15 13.02 -3.73
CA LEU A 229 -14.24 12.20 -2.93
C LEU A 229 -15.00 11.54 -1.78
N LEU A 230 -14.94 10.21 -1.69
CA LEU A 230 -15.44 9.38 -0.62
C LEU A 230 -14.26 8.79 0.15
N GLN A 231 -14.02 9.29 1.37
CA GLN A 231 -12.94 8.80 2.23
C GLN A 231 -13.50 8.07 3.44
N TYR A 232 -13.03 6.85 3.67
CA TYR A 232 -13.47 5.97 4.74
C TYR A 232 -12.44 5.93 5.89
N SER A 233 -12.94 5.75 7.12
CA SER A 233 -12.13 5.38 8.29
C SER A 233 -12.88 4.35 9.10
N LEU A 234 -12.38 3.11 9.13
CA LEU A 234 -13.02 2.01 9.85
C LEU A 234 -12.55 1.97 11.30
N GLY A 235 -13.48 2.16 12.23
CA GLY A 235 -13.23 2.16 13.69
C GLY A 235 -13.95 1.00 14.38
N GLU A 236 -13.47 0.61 15.56
CA GLU A 236 -14.00 -0.55 16.30
C GLU A 236 -15.51 -0.44 16.59
N GLU A 237 -15.94 0.62 17.26
CA GLU A 237 -17.34 0.83 17.63
C GLU A 237 -18.18 1.44 16.50
N ARG A 238 -17.57 2.31 15.69
CA ARG A 238 -18.20 3.04 14.60
C ARG A 238 -17.16 3.48 13.58
N SER A 239 -17.60 3.61 12.34
CA SER A 239 -16.77 4.04 11.22
C SER A 239 -17.26 5.37 10.68
N TYR A 240 -16.47 5.99 9.81
CA TYR A 240 -16.78 7.31 9.27
C TYR A 240 -16.56 7.35 7.76
N LEU A 241 -17.41 8.14 7.09
CA LEU A 241 -17.31 8.48 5.68
C LEU A 241 -17.32 10.00 5.52
N TRP A 242 -16.27 10.55 4.91
CA TRP A 242 -16.25 11.93 4.43
C TRP A 242 -16.61 11.97 2.95
N ALA A 243 -17.59 12.80 2.61
CA ALA A 243 -17.98 13.14 1.26
C ALA A 243 -17.52 14.57 0.96
N VAL A 244 -16.51 14.72 0.09
CA VAL A 244 -15.84 15.99 -0.19
C VAL A 244 -16.03 16.39 -1.66
N THR A 245 -16.46 17.61 -1.88
CA THR A 245 -16.54 18.28 -3.19
C THR A 245 -15.63 19.51 -3.18
N PRO A 246 -15.43 20.21 -4.31
CA PRO A 246 -14.61 21.43 -4.33
C PRO A 246 -15.11 22.54 -3.38
N THR A 247 -16.39 22.50 -2.98
CA THR A 247 -17.03 23.57 -2.20
C THR A 247 -17.66 23.11 -0.90
N SER A 248 -17.78 21.80 -0.65
CA SER A 248 -18.41 21.28 0.57
C SER A 248 -17.73 20.03 1.10
N MET A 249 -17.96 19.77 2.38
CA MET A 249 -17.65 18.51 3.05
C MET A 249 -18.83 18.12 3.92
N GLN A 250 -19.22 16.85 3.84
CA GLN A 250 -20.17 16.22 4.75
C GLN A 250 -19.53 14.96 5.35
N VAL A 251 -19.95 14.62 6.56
CA VAL A 251 -19.43 13.46 7.29
C VAL A 251 -20.59 12.60 7.79
N TYR A 252 -20.45 11.29 7.62
CA TYR A 252 -21.45 10.29 7.97
C TYR A 252 -20.86 9.29 8.95
N THR A 253 -21.64 8.89 9.94
CA THR A 253 -21.31 7.76 10.81
C THR A 253 -21.82 6.47 10.18
N LEU A 254 -20.94 5.49 10.11
CA LEU A 254 -21.19 4.14 9.60
C LEU A 254 -21.09 3.13 10.76
N PRO A 255 -21.57 1.89 10.58
CA PRO A 255 -21.38 0.82 11.56
C PRO A 255 -19.92 0.56 11.93
N GLY A 256 -19.70 -0.15 13.03
CA GLY A 256 -18.38 -0.59 13.47
C GLY A 256 -17.67 -1.45 12.41
N ARG A 257 -16.34 -1.45 12.44
CA ARG A 257 -15.52 -2.09 11.41
C ARG A 257 -15.84 -3.58 11.22
N GLU A 258 -16.16 -4.31 12.29
CA GLU A 258 -16.41 -5.75 12.22
C GLU A 258 -17.59 -6.05 11.29
N GLU A 259 -18.66 -5.26 11.37
CA GLU A 259 -19.83 -5.41 10.53
C GLU A 259 -19.52 -5.14 9.06
N ILE A 260 -18.79 -4.05 8.78
CA ILE A 260 -18.42 -3.66 7.42
C ILE A 260 -17.44 -4.67 6.81
N GLU A 261 -16.36 -5.01 7.53
CA GLU A 261 -15.31 -5.91 7.05
C GLU A 261 -15.83 -7.33 6.80
N LYS A 262 -16.80 -7.79 7.61
CA LYS A 262 -17.47 -9.08 7.39
C LYS A 262 -18.22 -9.13 6.06
N VAL A 263 -18.97 -8.08 5.72
CA VAL A 263 -19.71 -8.03 4.44
C VAL A 263 -18.75 -7.79 3.27
N ALA A 264 -17.73 -6.94 3.45
CA ALA A 264 -16.68 -6.73 2.47
C ALA A 264 -15.95 -8.02 2.11
N THR A 265 -15.58 -8.83 3.11
CA THR A 265 -14.91 -10.12 2.90
C THR A 265 -15.79 -11.08 2.10
N LYS A 266 -17.08 -11.20 2.44
CA LYS A 266 -18.03 -12.04 1.71
C LYS A 266 -18.17 -11.60 0.25
N PHE A 267 -18.27 -10.29 0.01
CA PHE A 267 -18.34 -9.76 -1.35
C PHE A 267 -17.05 -10.07 -2.14
N HIS A 268 -15.89 -9.77 -1.57
CA HIS A 268 -14.60 -10.08 -2.19
C HIS A 268 -14.47 -11.56 -2.54
N GLN A 269 -14.76 -12.46 -1.60
CA GLN A 269 -14.71 -13.90 -1.82
C GLN A 269 -15.68 -14.37 -2.90
N SER A 270 -16.88 -13.78 -2.98
CA SER A 270 -17.83 -14.12 -4.04
C SER A 270 -17.34 -13.73 -5.45
N LEU A 271 -16.53 -12.68 -5.57
CA LEU A 271 -15.92 -12.26 -6.84
C LEU A 271 -14.75 -13.15 -7.30
N LEU A 272 -14.18 -13.96 -6.41
CA LEU A 272 -13.12 -14.92 -6.77
C LEU A 272 -13.67 -16.13 -7.54
N GLN A 273 -14.99 -16.29 -7.60
CA GLN A 273 -15.63 -17.33 -8.40
C GLN A 273 -15.68 -16.93 -9.88
N ARG A 274 -15.47 -17.90 -10.77
CA ARG A 274 -15.37 -17.67 -12.23
C ARG A 274 -16.63 -17.10 -12.88
N SER A 275 -17.78 -17.17 -12.22
CA SER A 275 -19.06 -16.65 -12.74
C SER A 275 -19.72 -15.77 -11.69
N ALA A 276 -20.23 -14.61 -12.13
CA ALA A 276 -21.10 -13.79 -11.31
C ALA A 276 -22.32 -14.63 -10.89
N SER A 277 -22.56 -14.66 -9.58
CA SER A 277 -23.66 -15.39 -8.97
C SER A 277 -24.67 -14.43 -8.35
N ASP A 278 -25.91 -14.88 -8.16
CA ASP A 278 -26.92 -14.13 -7.38
C ASP A 278 -26.39 -13.77 -5.99
N LEU A 279 -25.51 -14.63 -5.43
CA LEU A 279 -24.80 -14.37 -4.18
C LEU A 279 -23.87 -13.14 -4.28
N SER A 280 -23.15 -12.98 -5.40
CA SER A 280 -22.27 -11.83 -5.62
C SER A 280 -23.06 -10.53 -5.70
N ILE A 281 -24.22 -10.57 -6.38
CA ILE A 281 -25.14 -9.44 -6.49
C ILE A 281 -25.74 -9.09 -5.12
N ALA A 282 -26.19 -10.10 -4.36
CA ALA A 282 -26.72 -9.90 -3.01
C ALA A 282 -25.68 -9.28 -2.07
N ASN A 283 -24.44 -9.78 -2.11
CA ASN A 283 -23.33 -9.23 -1.31
C ASN A 283 -22.96 -7.81 -1.75
N ALA A 284 -22.97 -7.50 -3.05
CA ALA A 284 -22.75 -6.16 -3.58
C ALA A 284 -23.82 -5.19 -3.07
N ASN A 285 -25.10 -5.56 -3.16
CA ASN A 285 -26.22 -4.76 -2.66
C ASN A 285 -26.09 -4.53 -1.15
N GLN A 286 -25.80 -5.58 -0.37
CA GLN A 286 -25.65 -5.46 1.09
C GLN A 286 -24.51 -4.51 1.46
N LEU A 287 -23.35 -4.64 0.81
CA LEU A 287 -22.20 -3.76 1.09
C LEU A 287 -22.49 -2.32 0.68
N SER A 288 -23.12 -2.12 -0.48
CA SER A 288 -23.53 -0.80 -0.98
C SER A 288 -24.50 -0.13 0.00
N GLN A 289 -25.47 -0.87 0.53
CA GLN A 289 -26.40 -0.35 1.53
C GLN A 289 -25.67 0.10 2.80
N LEU A 290 -24.63 -0.62 3.23
CA LEU A 290 -23.87 -0.26 4.43
C LEU A 290 -22.99 0.98 4.26
N ILE A 291 -22.32 1.13 3.10
CA ILE A 291 -21.25 2.13 2.93
C ILE A 291 -21.57 3.27 1.97
N LEU A 292 -22.66 3.17 1.21
CA LEU A 292 -23.09 4.18 0.22
C LEU A 292 -24.46 4.78 0.53
N ALA A 293 -25.35 4.07 1.23
CA ALA A 293 -26.69 4.59 1.51
C ALA A 293 -26.70 5.95 2.21
N PRO A 294 -25.81 6.24 3.19
CA PRO A 294 -25.76 7.55 3.83
C PRO A 294 -25.43 8.70 2.88
N VAL A 295 -24.78 8.43 1.75
CA VAL A 295 -24.33 9.42 0.77
C VAL A 295 -25.08 9.32 -0.57
N ALA A 296 -26.14 8.50 -0.65
CA ALA A 296 -26.81 8.16 -1.90
C ALA A 296 -27.33 9.40 -2.67
N ASP A 297 -27.80 10.42 -1.96
CA ASP A 297 -28.27 11.68 -2.56
C ASP A 297 -27.15 12.55 -3.16
N LYS A 298 -25.88 12.24 -2.86
CA LYS A 298 -24.69 12.92 -3.39
C LYS A 298 -23.97 12.16 -4.48
N LEU A 299 -24.34 10.91 -4.74
CA LEU A 299 -23.67 10.07 -5.74
C LEU A 299 -23.94 10.50 -7.19
N SER A 300 -24.62 11.62 -7.45
CA SER A 300 -24.87 12.13 -8.81
C SER A 300 -23.61 12.63 -9.55
N ALA A 301 -22.46 12.70 -8.88
CA ALA A 301 -21.20 13.11 -9.49
C ALA A 301 -20.75 12.12 -10.56
N LYS A 302 -20.18 12.64 -11.66
CA LYS A 302 -19.65 11.81 -12.74
C LYS A 302 -18.47 10.95 -12.28
N ARG A 303 -17.61 11.49 -11.41
CA ARG A 303 -16.43 10.80 -10.89
C ARG A 303 -16.53 10.57 -9.39
N LEU A 304 -16.37 9.33 -8.96
CA LEU A 304 -16.27 8.94 -7.57
C LEU A 304 -14.82 8.55 -7.28
N VAL A 305 -14.15 9.39 -6.49
CA VAL A 305 -12.80 9.13 -6.01
C VAL A 305 -12.91 8.45 -4.65
N ILE A 306 -12.36 7.25 -4.51
CA ILE A 306 -12.51 6.41 -3.33
C ILE A 306 -11.18 6.33 -2.58
N VAL A 307 -11.17 6.74 -1.32
CA VAL A 307 -10.07 6.49 -0.36
C VAL A 307 -10.58 5.49 0.67
N ALA A 308 -10.27 4.22 0.42
CA ALA A 308 -10.76 3.10 1.23
C ALA A 308 -9.89 2.83 2.47
N ASP A 309 -10.47 2.12 3.43
CA ASP A 309 -9.81 1.75 4.69
C ASP A 309 -10.11 0.29 5.08
N GLY A 310 -9.16 -0.35 5.76
CA GLY A 310 -9.26 -1.77 6.15
C GLY A 310 -9.62 -2.68 4.97
N GLN A 311 -10.54 -3.63 5.19
CA GLN A 311 -10.97 -4.58 4.16
C GLN A 311 -11.58 -3.92 2.92
N LEU A 312 -12.06 -2.67 3.00
CA LEU A 312 -12.61 -1.97 1.82
C LEU A 312 -11.56 -1.74 0.74
N GLN A 313 -10.26 -1.76 1.09
CA GLN A 313 -9.17 -1.63 0.10
C GLN A 313 -9.09 -2.80 -0.87
N THR A 314 -9.64 -3.97 -0.51
CA THR A 314 -9.64 -5.15 -1.38
C THR A 314 -10.89 -5.22 -2.26
N ILE A 315 -11.78 -4.23 -2.18
CA ILE A 315 -13.10 -4.25 -2.83
C ILE A 315 -13.07 -3.49 -4.14
N SER A 316 -13.65 -4.09 -5.17
CA SER A 316 -13.94 -3.39 -6.42
C SER A 316 -15.18 -2.50 -6.23
N PHE A 317 -14.97 -1.23 -5.87
CA PHE A 317 -16.06 -0.24 -5.76
C PHE A 317 -16.85 -0.10 -7.08
N ALA A 318 -16.19 -0.31 -8.22
CA ALA A 318 -16.81 -0.36 -9.54
C ALA A 318 -17.96 -1.37 -9.65
N ALA A 319 -17.87 -2.49 -8.91
CA ALA A 319 -18.85 -3.57 -8.90
C ALA A 319 -19.89 -3.44 -7.76
N LEU A 320 -19.85 -2.37 -6.96
CA LEU A 320 -20.90 -2.11 -5.99
C LEU A 320 -22.18 -1.66 -6.69
N ALA A 321 -23.31 -1.90 -6.05
CA ALA A 321 -24.62 -1.57 -6.58
C ALA A 321 -24.88 -0.06 -6.50
N ASP A 322 -25.35 0.50 -7.61
CA ASP A 322 -25.97 1.81 -7.65
C ASP A 322 -27.32 1.75 -6.93
N LEU A 323 -27.40 2.40 -5.78
CA LEU A 323 -28.59 2.40 -4.93
C LEU A 323 -29.78 3.16 -5.54
N SER A 324 -29.58 3.92 -6.62
CA SER A 324 -30.65 4.58 -7.36
C SER A 324 -31.34 3.66 -8.39
N ALA A 325 -30.72 2.51 -8.71
CA ALA A 325 -31.23 1.60 -9.72
C ALA A 325 -32.28 0.62 -9.16
N ASN A 326 -33.36 0.38 -9.92
CA ASN A 326 -34.43 -0.56 -9.54
C ASN A 326 -33.99 -2.03 -9.56
N LYS A 327 -32.89 -2.34 -10.27
CA LYS A 327 -32.24 -3.64 -10.34
C LYS A 327 -30.75 -3.42 -10.14
N TYR A 328 -30.02 -4.47 -9.78
CA TYR A 328 -28.57 -4.37 -9.66
C TYR A 328 -27.96 -3.79 -10.93
N GLN A 329 -27.29 -2.66 -10.76
CA GLN A 329 -26.47 -1.99 -11.75
C GLN A 329 -25.17 -1.61 -11.05
N PRO A 330 -24.00 -2.02 -11.57
CA PRO A 330 -22.75 -1.66 -10.95
C PRO A 330 -22.47 -0.16 -11.12
N LEU A 331 -21.87 0.48 -10.10
CA LEU A 331 -21.56 1.92 -10.11
C LEU A 331 -20.77 2.35 -11.36
N MET A 332 -19.90 1.48 -11.89
CA MET A 332 -19.09 1.80 -13.07
C MET A 332 -19.88 2.11 -14.35
N VAL A 333 -21.18 1.78 -14.40
CA VAL A 333 -22.02 2.12 -15.57
C VAL A 333 -22.29 3.62 -15.64
N ASN A 334 -22.51 4.25 -14.49
CA ASN A 334 -22.89 5.67 -14.40
C ASN A 334 -21.74 6.57 -13.90
N HIS A 335 -20.71 5.97 -13.30
CA HIS A 335 -19.64 6.70 -12.64
C HIS A 335 -18.25 6.24 -13.08
N GLU A 336 -17.35 7.21 -13.25
CA GLU A 336 -15.92 6.95 -13.30
C GLU A 336 -15.44 6.68 -11.86
N ILE A 337 -14.99 5.45 -11.59
CA ILE A 337 -14.49 5.05 -10.26
C ILE A 337 -12.97 5.14 -10.23
N VAL A 338 -12.44 5.97 -9.34
CA VAL A 338 -11.01 6.19 -9.17
C VAL A 338 -10.62 5.80 -7.75
N ASN A 339 -9.86 4.73 -7.58
CA ASN A 339 -9.36 4.33 -6.27
C ASN A 339 -8.04 5.02 -5.96
N LEU A 340 -7.92 5.54 -4.75
CA LEU A 340 -6.71 6.18 -4.25
C LEU A 340 -6.31 5.65 -2.88
N PRO A 341 -5.01 5.56 -2.61
CA PRO A 341 -4.50 5.25 -1.28
C PRO A 341 -4.69 6.41 -0.28
N SER A 342 -4.69 7.66 -0.77
CA SER A 342 -5.02 8.86 0.01
C SER A 342 -5.35 10.04 -0.90
N ALA A 343 -6.09 11.03 -0.40
CA ALA A 343 -6.35 12.26 -1.15
C ALA A 343 -5.06 13.07 -1.42
N SER A 344 -4.10 13.01 -0.48
CA SER A 344 -2.82 13.71 -0.57
C SER A 344 -1.94 13.23 -1.74
N THR A 345 -2.07 11.97 -2.15
CA THR A 345 -1.27 11.42 -3.25
C THR A 345 -1.59 12.04 -4.62
N ILE A 346 -2.81 12.56 -4.82
CA ILE A 346 -3.18 13.27 -6.07
C ILE A 346 -2.36 14.53 -6.22
N ALA A 347 -2.26 15.34 -5.16
CA ALA A 347 -1.54 16.61 -5.22
C ALA A 347 -0.07 16.39 -5.56
N PHE A 348 0.53 15.38 -4.92
CA PHE A 348 1.88 14.96 -5.26
C PHE A 348 1.99 14.62 -6.75
N GLN A 349 1.15 13.70 -7.24
CA GLN A 349 1.21 13.26 -8.64
C GLN A 349 1.02 14.42 -9.62
N ARG A 350 0.05 15.31 -9.37
CA ARG A 350 -0.21 16.48 -10.22
C ARG A 350 0.93 17.48 -10.21
N GLN A 351 1.54 17.74 -9.06
CA GLN A 351 2.72 18.60 -8.98
C GLN A 351 3.87 18.06 -9.83
N GLN A 352 4.11 16.75 -9.79
CA GLN A 352 5.16 16.11 -10.59
C GLN A 352 4.84 16.11 -12.09
N LEU A 353 3.57 15.94 -12.45
CA LEU A 353 3.13 15.89 -13.84
C LEU A 353 2.92 17.27 -14.47
N ALA A 354 2.76 18.34 -13.68
CA ALA A 354 2.45 19.69 -14.17
C ALA A 354 3.47 20.23 -15.18
N LYS A 355 4.75 19.83 -15.05
CA LYS A 355 5.83 20.22 -15.97
C LYS A 355 6.25 19.12 -16.93
N ARG A 356 5.60 17.95 -16.88
CA ARG A 356 5.98 16.80 -17.70
C ARG A 356 5.51 17.03 -19.13
N GLN A 357 6.47 17.07 -20.05
CA GLN A 357 6.14 17.05 -21.48
C GLN A 357 5.57 15.68 -21.84
N PRO A 358 4.45 15.62 -22.59
CA PRO A 358 3.92 14.37 -23.11
C PRO A 358 5.00 13.63 -23.89
N ALA A 359 5.13 12.32 -23.64
CA ALA A 359 6.10 11.52 -24.35
C ALA A 359 5.72 11.43 -25.85
N PRO A 360 6.70 11.44 -26.78
CA PRO A 360 6.43 11.60 -28.20
C PRO A 360 5.74 10.38 -28.83
N LYS A 361 5.97 9.18 -28.30
CA LYS A 361 5.38 7.93 -28.80
C LYS A 361 4.16 7.53 -27.98
N ALA A 362 3.30 6.71 -28.56
CA ALA A 362 2.01 6.38 -27.96
C ALA A 362 2.12 5.21 -26.97
N LEU A 363 2.61 4.06 -27.42
CA LEU A 363 2.45 2.81 -26.69
C LEU A 363 3.69 1.93 -26.77
N ALA A 364 4.15 1.42 -25.63
CA ALA A 364 5.03 0.26 -25.57
C ALA A 364 4.28 -0.92 -24.95
N ILE A 365 4.34 -2.08 -25.60
CA ILE A 365 3.75 -3.32 -25.09
C ILE A 365 4.84 -4.33 -24.74
N LEU A 366 4.77 -4.85 -23.51
CA LEU A 366 5.49 -6.05 -23.08
C LEU A 366 4.47 -7.18 -22.87
N ALA A 367 4.56 -8.27 -23.63
CA ALA A 367 3.53 -9.31 -23.61
C ALA A 367 4.06 -10.72 -23.87
N ASP A 368 3.26 -11.72 -23.46
CA ASP A 368 3.57 -13.16 -23.57
C ASP A 368 5.01 -13.52 -23.17
N PRO A 369 5.50 -13.17 -21.95
CA PRO A 369 6.84 -13.56 -21.53
C PRO A 369 7.04 -15.09 -21.48
N VAL A 370 8.30 -15.51 -21.50
CA VAL A 370 8.75 -16.89 -21.41
C VAL A 370 9.14 -17.18 -19.96
N TYR A 371 8.26 -17.83 -19.21
CA TYR A 371 8.41 -17.95 -17.75
C TYR A 371 9.30 -19.12 -17.29
N SER A 372 9.62 -20.06 -18.18
CA SER A 372 10.26 -21.33 -17.82
C SER A 372 11.19 -21.84 -18.90
N ALA A 373 12.25 -22.54 -18.48
CA ALA A 373 13.14 -23.26 -19.37
C ALA A 373 12.47 -24.44 -20.10
N ASN A 374 11.31 -24.89 -19.60
CA ASN A 374 10.50 -25.94 -20.23
C ASN A 374 9.43 -25.39 -21.18
N ASP A 375 9.39 -24.07 -21.41
CA ASP A 375 8.49 -23.46 -22.38
C ASP A 375 8.85 -23.92 -23.80
N GLU A 376 7.83 -24.22 -24.61
CA GLU A 376 8.00 -24.73 -25.98
C GLU A 376 8.81 -23.79 -26.89
N ARG A 377 8.85 -22.49 -26.56
CA ARG A 377 9.59 -21.46 -27.30
C ARG A 377 11.09 -21.48 -27.00
N VAL A 378 11.53 -22.20 -25.98
CA VAL A 378 12.95 -22.34 -25.61
C VAL A 378 13.61 -23.39 -26.49
N THR A 379 14.24 -22.95 -27.58
CA THR A 379 14.97 -23.82 -28.50
C THR A 379 16.48 -23.74 -28.26
N GLY A 380 17.10 -24.81 -27.74
CA GLY A 380 18.54 -24.90 -27.53
C GLY A 380 18.91 -25.49 -26.16
N LYS A 381 20.15 -25.97 -25.99
CA LYS A 381 20.68 -26.27 -24.65
C LYS A 381 20.95 -24.93 -23.96
N PRO A 382 20.54 -24.72 -22.70
CA PRO A 382 20.90 -23.51 -21.98
C PRO A 382 22.43 -23.45 -21.94
N GLU A 383 23.02 -22.50 -22.66
CA GLU A 383 24.41 -22.16 -22.44
C GLU A 383 24.53 -21.74 -20.98
N LYS A 384 25.54 -22.27 -20.27
CA LYS A 384 25.95 -21.75 -18.95
C LYS A 384 26.54 -20.35 -19.14
N SER A 385 25.77 -19.42 -19.70
CA SER A 385 26.09 -18.00 -19.67
C SER A 385 25.93 -17.57 -18.22
N SER A 386 26.98 -17.00 -17.65
CA SER A 386 26.93 -16.29 -16.39
C SER A 386 25.84 -15.21 -16.49
N LEU A 387 24.64 -15.51 -15.99
CA LEU A 387 23.61 -14.49 -15.80
C LEU A 387 24.26 -13.40 -14.93
N ARG A 388 24.02 -12.12 -15.26
CA ARG A 388 24.45 -11.04 -14.39
C ARG A 388 23.84 -11.31 -13.01
N SER A 389 24.64 -11.22 -11.95
CA SER A 389 24.21 -11.58 -10.59
C SER A 389 22.91 -10.89 -10.14
N GLU A 390 22.58 -9.73 -10.71
CA GLU A 390 21.32 -9.02 -10.46
C GLU A 390 20.07 -9.79 -10.94
N LEU A 391 20.14 -10.54 -12.06
CA LEU A 391 19.00 -11.29 -12.59
C LEU A 391 18.74 -12.59 -11.82
N GLU A 392 19.78 -13.17 -11.22
CA GLU A 392 19.63 -14.35 -10.35
C GLU A 392 18.87 -13.99 -9.06
N PHE A 393 19.06 -12.76 -8.55
CA PHE A 393 18.34 -12.23 -7.40
C PHE A 393 16.85 -12.13 -7.65
N GLU A 394 16.47 -11.48 -8.75
CA GLU A 394 15.06 -11.30 -9.09
C GLU A 394 14.38 -12.66 -9.34
N ARG A 395 15.09 -13.62 -9.94
CA ARG A 395 14.59 -14.99 -10.09
C ARG A 395 14.37 -15.69 -8.75
N SER A 396 15.31 -15.55 -7.82
CA SER A 396 15.19 -16.07 -6.45
C SER A 396 14.01 -15.44 -5.69
N ALA A 397 13.82 -14.13 -5.81
CA ALA A 397 12.69 -13.40 -5.23
C ALA A 397 11.35 -13.83 -5.82
N LEU A 398 11.26 -13.97 -7.14
CA LEU A 398 10.07 -14.44 -7.86
C LEU A 398 9.62 -15.81 -7.36
N GLU A 399 10.54 -16.71 -7.09
CA GLU A 399 10.18 -18.04 -6.59
C GLU A 399 9.80 -18.06 -5.11
N ARG A 400 10.45 -17.25 -4.26
CA ARG A 400 9.96 -17.03 -2.89
C ARG A 400 8.52 -16.53 -2.93
N SER A 401 8.21 -15.64 -3.86
CA SER A 401 6.86 -15.14 -4.11
C SER A 401 5.90 -16.22 -4.60
N ALA A 402 6.32 -17.07 -5.55
CA ALA A 402 5.49 -18.17 -6.03
C ALA A 402 5.13 -19.14 -4.88
N ARG A 403 6.08 -19.44 -4.00
CA ARG A 403 5.88 -20.34 -2.84
C ARG A 403 5.00 -19.72 -1.77
N SER A 404 5.18 -18.45 -1.44
CA SER A 404 4.29 -17.77 -0.49
C SER A 404 2.84 -17.80 -0.98
N LEU A 405 2.65 -17.73 -2.30
CA LEU A 405 1.36 -17.86 -2.98
C LEU A 405 0.91 -19.31 -3.22
N LYS A 406 1.67 -20.31 -2.78
CA LYS A 406 1.41 -21.75 -2.98
C LYS A 406 1.23 -22.13 -4.46
N ARG A 407 2.04 -21.53 -5.33
CA ARG A 407 2.06 -21.78 -6.78
C ARG A 407 3.31 -22.56 -7.18
N ASP A 408 3.14 -23.48 -8.13
CA ASP A 408 4.23 -24.20 -8.77
C ASP A 408 4.62 -23.52 -10.09
N GLY A 409 5.21 -22.32 -9.97
CA GLY A 409 5.63 -21.49 -11.10
C GLY A 409 4.49 -20.74 -11.82
N TRP A 410 4.77 -20.37 -13.07
CA TRP A 410 3.93 -19.48 -13.89
C TRP A 410 3.71 -20.10 -15.26
N GLY A 411 2.48 -20.53 -15.54
CA GLY A 411 2.09 -21.05 -16.84
C GLY A 411 1.99 -19.94 -17.89
N ARG A 412 2.22 -20.28 -19.17
CA ARG A 412 2.08 -19.32 -20.27
C ARG A 412 0.68 -18.71 -20.32
N LEU A 413 0.61 -17.44 -20.70
CA LEU A 413 -0.65 -16.72 -20.95
C LEU A 413 -0.78 -16.47 -22.45
N GLU A 414 -1.04 -17.52 -23.23
CA GLU A 414 -0.95 -17.50 -24.71
C GLU A 414 -1.72 -16.35 -25.37
N ASN A 415 -2.91 -16.02 -24.84
CA ASN A 415 -3.76 -14.97 -25.39
C ASN A 415 -3.18 -13.55 -25.24
N THR A 416 -2.18 -13.34 -24.36
CA THR A 416 -1.55 -12.03 -24.17
C THR A 416 -0.76 -11.58 -25.41
N ALA A 417 -0.20 -12.51 -26.18
CA ALA A 417 0.43 -12.20 -27.47
C ALA A 417 -0.60 -11.73 -28.50
N ILE A 418 -1.75 -12.39 -28.55
CA ILE A 418 -2.86 -12.03 -29.44
C ILE A 418 -3.39 -10.66 -29.08
N GLU A 419 -3.66 -10.42 -27.79
CA GLU A 419 -4.07 -9.12 -27.26
C GLU A 419 -3.10 -8.01 -27.65
N ALA A 420 -1.80 -8.19 -27.40
CA ALA A 420 -0.77 -7.22 -27.75
C ALA A 420 -0.78 -6.88 -29.25
N LYS A 421 -0.86 -7.91 -30.10
CA LYS A 421 -0.91 -7.74 -31.55
C LYS A 421 -2.14 -6.96 -32.00
N GLU A 422 -3.32 -7.23 -31.43
CA GLU A 422 -4.54 -6.49 -31.77
C GLU A 422 -4.50 -5.04 -31.29
N ILE A 423 -3.96 -4.78 -30.10
CA ILE A 423 -3.78 -3.40 -29.59
C ILE A 423 -2.81 -2.62 -30.47
N LEU A 424 -1.68 -3.22 -30.87
CA LEU A 424 -0.68 -2.55 -31.71
C LEU A 424 -1.24 -2.11 -33.07
N LYS A 425 -2.21 -2.83 -33.64
CA LYS A 425 -2.87 -2.43 -34.91
C LYS A 425 -3.64 -1.10 -34.81
N LEU A 426 -4.03 -0.69 -33.60
CA LEU A 426 -4.78 0.55 -33.39
C LEU A 426 -3.90 1.81 -33.48
N ILE A 427 -2.57 1.65 -33.55
CA ILE A 427 -1.61 2.74 -33.45
C ILE A 427 -0.58 2.62 -34.59
N PRO A 428 -0.18 3.74 -35.25
CA PRO A 428 0.88 3.69 -36.27
C PRO A 428 2.19 3.11 -35.73
N ALA A 429 2.82 2.20 -36.48
CA ALA A 429 4.02 1.47 -36.05
C ALA A 429 5.19 2.39 -35.62
N ALA A 430 5.31 3.58 -36.20
CA ALA A 430 6.32 4.57 -35.81
C ALA A 430 6.18 5.08 -34.36
N ASN A 431 4.99 4.91 -33.77
CA ASN A 431 4.63 5.37 -32.43
C ASN A 431 4.51 4.22 -31.42
N THR A 432 4.89 3.01 -31.80
CA THR A 432 4.77 1.81 -30.97
C THR A 432 6.12 1.15 -30.69
N LEU A 433 6.19 0.41 -29.60
CA LEU A 433 7.23 -0.58 -29.33
C LEU A 433 6.56 -1.90 -28.94
N GLU A 434 7.07 -2.97 -29.51
CA GLU A 434 6.65 -4.34 -29.22
C GLU A 434 7.83 -5.09 -28.62
N ALA A 435 7.63 -5.65 -27.44
CA ALA A 435 8.56 -6.55 -26.77
C ALA A 435 7.76 -7.78 -26.33
N VAL A 436 7.91 -8.89 -27.06
CA VAL A 436 7.14 -10.11 -26.83
C VAL A 436 8.06 -11.31 -26.62
N ASN A 437 7.55 -12.39 -26.02
CA ASN A 437 8.35 -13.58 -25.74
C ASN A 437 9.60 -13.20 -24.92
N PHE A 438 10.79 -13.63 -25.36
CA PHE A 438 12.07 -13.34 -24.70
C PHE A 438 12.39 -11.84 -24.57
N ASP A 439 11.81 -10.98 -25.42
CA ASP A 439 12.00 -9.53 -25.31
C ASP A 439 11.14 -8.89 -24.21
N ALA A 440 10.08 -9.56 -23.75
CA ALA A 440 9.31 -9.14 -22.58
C ALA A 440 10.04 -9.46 -21.27
N ASN A 441 11.27 -8.96 -21.11
CA ASN A 441 12.20 -9.25 -20.02
C ASN A 441 12.45 -8.05 -19.10
N TYR A 442 13.15 -8.28 -17.99
CA TYR A 442 13.52 -7.24 -17.01
C TYR A 442 14.28 -6.06 -17.62
N ASN A 443 15.21 -6.33 -18.54
CA ASN A 443 16.03 -5.28 -19.15
C ASN A 443 15.19 -4.32 -19.99
N TRP A 444 14.21 -4.85 -20.73
CA TRP A 444 13.26 -4.01 -21.49
C TRP A 444 12.32 -3.25 -20.57
N ALA A 445 11.76 -3.90 -19.55
CA ALA A 445 10.84 -3.27 -18.58
C ALA A 445 11.49 -2.11 -17.80
N THR A 446 12.81 -2.13 -17.64
CA THR A 446 13.59 -1.08 -16.96
C THR A 446 14.36 -0.18 -17.93
N ASN A 447 14.19 -0.36 -19.24
CA ASN A 447 14.93 0.39 -20.25
C ASN A 447 14.50 1.86 -20.29
N SER A 448 15.48 2.77 -20.28
CA SER A 448 15.23 4.21 -20.42
C SER A 448 14.50 4.62 -21.71
N ALA A 449 14.52 3.77 -22.75
CA ALA A 449 13.76 3.96 -23.99
C ALA A 449 12.24 4.03 -23.74
N LEU A 450 11.73 3.38 -22.70
CA LEU A 450 10.32 3.42 -22.33
C LEU A 450 9.84 4.82 -21.94
N ASN A 451 10.76 5.73 -21.55
CA ASN A 451 10.43 7.13 -21.25
C ASN A 451 9.86 7.89 -22.45
N GLN A 452 10.01 7.36 -23.67
CA GLN A 452 9.46 7.95 -24.90
C GLN A 452 7.98 7.64 -25.12
N PHE A 453 7.36 6.76 -24.34
CA PHE A 453 5.99 6.29 -24.56
C PHE A 453 5.01 6.83 -23.51
N ARG A 454 3.81 7.19 -23.95
CA ARG A 454 2.73 7.70 -23.09
C ARG A 454 2.05 6.59 -22.31
N ILE A 455 1.94 5.41 -22.91
CA ILE A 455 1.27 4.24 -22.35
C ILE A 455 2.28 3.09 -22.32
N LEU A 456 2.39 2.42 -21.17
CA LEU A 456 3.07 1.15 -21.04
C LEU A 456 2.01 0.09 -20.75
N HIS A 457 1.96 -0.96 -21.56
CA HIS A 457 1.03 -2.07 -21.40
C HIS A 457 1.83 -3.34 -21.11
N PHE A 458 1.56 -3.95 -19.96
CA PHE A 458 2.18 -5.21 -19.54
C PHE A 458 1.11 -6.30 -19.53
N ALA A 459 1.18 -7.22 -20.49
CA ALA A 459 0.28 -8.37 -20.58
C ALA A 459 1.01 -9.61 -20.07
N THR A 460 1.05 -9.76 -18.74
CA THR A 460 1.81 -10.80 -18.03
C THR A 460 1.15 -11.14 -16.68
N HIS A 461 1.67 -12.15 -15.96
CA HIS A 461 1.32 -12.39 -14.57
C HIS A 461 1.70 -11.20 -13.69
N GLY A 462 0.77 -10.74 -12.88
CA GLY A 462 0.99 -9.83 -11.76
C GLY A 462 0.40 -10.40 -10.48
N PHE A 463 1.06 -10.19 -9.35
CA PHE A 463 0.61 -10.71 -8.06
C PHE A 463 0.95 -9.75 -6.93
N VAL A 464 0.13 -9.83 -5.87
CA VAL A 464 0.32 -9.09 -4.63
C VAL A 464 0.44 -10.08 -3.50
N ASN A 465 1.53 -9.99 -2.74
CA ASN A 465 1.71 -10.74 -1.50
C ASN A 465 1.32 -9.82 -0.33
N GLN A 466 0.22 -10.17 0.35
CA GLN A 466 -0.35 -9.34 1.41
C GLN A 466 0.48 -9.38 2.70
N ASP A 467 1.18 -10.49 2.94
CA ASP A 467 2.00 -10.70 4.15
C ASP A 467 3.40 -10.11 4.00
N GLN A 468 3.95 -10.20 2.78
CA GLN A 468 5.29 -9.70 2.43
C GLN A 468 5.19 -8.85 1.15
N PRO A 469 4.77 -7.57 1.24
CA PRO A 469 4.56 -6.71 0.08
C PRO A 469 5.78 -6.59 -0.85
N GLU A 470 6.99 -6.73 -0.34
CA GLU A 470 8.25 -6.77 -1.11
C GLU A 470 8.39 -7.97 -2.04
N LEU A 471 7.59 -9.01 -1.80
CA LEU A 471 7.43 -10.18 -2.67
C LEU A 471 6.18 -10.05 -3.54
N SER A 472 5.79 -8.83 -3.93
CA SER A 472 4.79 -8.56 -4.96
C SER A 472 5.49 -8.18 -6.26
N GLY A 473 4.89 -8.45 -7.41
CA GLY A 473 5.54 -8.10 -8.67
C GLY A 473 4.78 -8.49 -9.92
N ILE A 474 5.43 -8.20 -11.05
CA ILE A 474 5.06 -8.71 -12.38
C ILE A 474 6.13 -9.71 -12.83
N VAL A 475 5.72 -10.71 -13.60
CA VAL A 475 6.63 -11.74 -14.11
C VAL A 475 7.06 -11.39 -15.52
N LEU A 476 8.33 -11.56 -15.84
CA LEU A 476 8.91 -11.27 -17.15
C LEU A 476 9.83 -12.43 -17.55
N SER A 477 10.27 -12.45 -18.81
CA SER A 477 11.18 -13.45 -19.38
C SER A 477 12.56 -13.42 -18.73
#